data_AF-A0A2N9VQW9-F1
#
_entry.id   AF-A0A2N9VQW9-F1
#
_cell.length_a   1.000
_cell.length_b   1.000
_cell.length_c   1.000
_cell.angle_alpha   90.00
_cell.angle_beta   90.00
_cell.angle_gamma   90.00
#
_symmetry.space_group_name_H-M   'P 1'
#
loop_
_entity.id
_entity.type
_entity.pdbx_description
1 polymer ?
#
loop_
_entity_poly.entity_id
_entity_poly.type
_entity_poly.pdbx_seq_one_letter_code
_entity_poly.pdbx_strand_id
1 'polypeptide(L)' 'MILDENGKTMLDDLEELLSRLTDAQKQLVLLSARTKAFPDNNTLKKIATLSLNISAVEAVITDAQSITQKTRIAKDND' A
#
# COMPACT_ATOMS: atom_id res chain seq x y z
N MET A 1 14.25 -16.69 -2.47
CA MET A 1 13.03 -15.91 -2.16
C MET A 1 12.57 -16.43 -0.81
N ILE A 2 12.50 -15.58 0.22
CA ILE A 2 12.04 -15.99 1.54
C ILE A 2 10.51 -15.95 1.47
N LEU A 3 9.89 -17.12 1.54
CA LEU A 3 8.45 -17.29 1.60
C LEU A 3 8.06 -17.49 3.06
N ASP A 4 6.93 -16.93 3.47
CA ASP A 4 6.34 -17.21 4.77
C ASP A 4 5.75 -18.64 4.84
N GLU A 5 5.17 -19.01 5.97
CA GLU A 5 4.52 -20.31 6.19
C GLU A 5 3.35 -20.61 5.22
N ASN A 6 2.86 -19.59 4.50
CA ASN A 6 1.78 -19.67 3.53
C ASN A 6 2.25 -19.57 2.07
N GLY A 7 3.56 -19.52 1.83
CA GLY A 7 4.11 -19.35 0.48
C GLY A 7 4.01 -17.93 -0.06
N LYS A 8 3.66 -16.94 0.78
CA LYS A 8 3.63 -15.52 0.41
C LYS A 8 4.99 -14.89 0.59
N THR A 9 5.24 -13.91 -0.26
CA THR A 9 6.43 -13.07 -0.19
C THR A 9 6.08 -11.80 0.58
N MET A 10 7.10 -11.16 1.16
CA MET A 10 6.93 -9.82 1.75
C MET A 10 6.30 -8.82 0.78
N LEU A 11 6.52 -8.98 -0.54
CA LEU A 11 5.89 -8.14 -1.55
C LEU A 11 4.37 -8.37 -1.64
N ASP A 12 3.94 -9.64 -1.59
CA ASP A 12 2.52 -10.00 -1.60
C ASP A 12 1.80 -9.43 -0.36
N ASP A 13 2.46 -9.46 0.80
CA ASP A 13 1.92 -8.88 2.04
C ASP A 13 1.78 -7.35 1.95
N LEU A 14 2.76 -6.68 1.35
CA LEU A 14 2.72 -5.23 1.14
C LEU A 14 1.64 -4.83 0.13
N GLU A 15 1.47 -5.60 -0.95
CA GLU A 15 0.41 -5.39 -1.95
C GLU A 15 -0.98 -5.61 -1.35
N GLU A 16 -1.16 -6.63 -0.50
CA GLU A 16 -2.41 -6.84 0.24
C GLU A 16 -2.69 -5.69 1.20
N LEU A 17 -1.69 -5.24 1.95
CA LEU A 17 -1.82 -4.09 2.85
C LEU A 17 -2.21 -2.82 2.09
N LEU A 18 -1.55 -2.55 0.95
CA LEU A 18 -1.85 -1.42 0.09
C LEU A 18 -3.31 -1.44 -0.39
N SER A 19 -3.78 -2.61 -0.83
CA SER A 19 -5.17 -2.82 -1.26
C SER A 19 -6.15 -2.48 -0.14
N ARG A 20 -5.92 -3.03 1.06
CA ARG A 20 -6.78 -2.79 2.23
C ARG A 20 -6.81 -1.31 2.67
N LEU A 21 -5.65 -0.64 2.67
CA LEU A 21 -5.56 0.78 3.02
C LEU A 21 -6.30 1.66 1.99
N THR A 22 -6.12 1.36 0.70
CA THR A 22 -6.78 2.08 -0.39
C THR A 22 -8.30 1.93 -0.32
N ASP A 23 -8.78 0.72 -0.04
CA ASP A 23 -10.21 0.47 0.11
C ASP A 23 -10.81 1.19 1.32
N ALA A 24 -10.11 1.19 2.46
CA ALA A 24 -10.54 1.94 3.65
C ALA A 24 -10.63 3.45 3.36
N GLN A 25 -9.65 4.01 2.65
CA GLN A 25 -9.66 5.42 2.26
C GLN A 25 -10.83 5.74 1.32
N LYS A 26 -11.06 4.91 0.29
CA LYS A 26 -12.19 5.05 -0.64
C LYS A 26 -13.53 5.02 0.11
N GLN A 27 -13.70 4.09 1.04
CA GLN A 27 -14.93 3.97 1.83
C GLN A 27 -15.19 5.25 2.65
N LEU A 28 -14.17 5.81 3.29
CA LEU A 28 -14.32 7.06 4.05
C LEU A 28 -14.69 8.26 3.16
N VAL A 29 -14.07 8.37 1.99
CA VAL A 29 -14.39 9.42 1.01
C VAL A 29 -15.83 9.26 0.51
N LEU A 30 -16.24 8.04 0.16
CA LEU A 30 -17.60 7.75 -0.30
C LEU A 30 -18.65 7.98 0.78
N LEU A 31 -18.36 7.62 2.03
CA LEU A 31 -19.23 7.89 3.16
C LEU A 31 -19.44 9.40 3.33
N SER A 32 -18.34 10.17 3.25
CA SER A 32 -18.37 11.64 3.34
C SER A 32 -19.17 12.26 2.18
N ALA A 33 -19.03 11.73 0.97
CA ALA A 33 -19.81 12.19 -0.18
C ALA A 33 -21.31 11.87 -0.03
N ARG A 34 -21.66 10.68 0.50
CA ARG A 34 -23.05 10.24 0.69
C ARG A 34 -23.82 11.06 1.71
N THR A 35 -23.16 11.55 2.75
CA THR A 35 -23.81 12.40 3.76
C THR A 35 -24.08 13.82 3.26
N LYS A 36 -23.58 14.20 2.06
CA LYS A 36 -23.61 15.57 1.51
C LYS A 36 -23.06 16.63 2.48
N ALA A 37 -22.37 16.18 3.53
CA ALA A 37 -21.78 16.99 4.56
C ALA A 37 -20.29 17.04 4.30
N PHE A 38 -19.68 18.20 4.55
CA PHE A 38 -18.23 18.27 4.57
C PHE A 38 -17.70 17.29 5.63
N PRO A 39 -16.70 16.45 5.31
CA PRO A 39 -16.15 15.53 6.29
C PRO A 39 -15.69 16.29 7.53
N ASP A 40 -16.03 15.76 8.70
CA ASP A 40 -15.57 16.33 9.95
C ASP A 40 -14.05 16.24 10.08
N ASN A 41 -13.48 17.03 10.99
CA ASN A 41 -12.03 17.10 11.18
C ASN A 41 -11.42 15.71 11.53
N ASN A 42 -12.18 14.84 12.19
CA ASN A 42 -11.73 13.48 12.51
C ASN A 42 -11.61 12.63 11.24
N THR A 43 -12.62 12.68 10.38
CA THR A 43 -12.65 11.98 9.10
C THR A 43 -11.54 12.49 8.17
N LEU A 44 -11.34 13.81 8.10
CA LEU A 44 -10.23 14.41 7.34
C LEU A 44 -8.87 13.92 7.84
N LYS A 45 -8.65 13.88 9.16
CA LYS A 45 -7.42 13.34 9.76
C LYS A 45 -7.22 11.87 9.41
N LYS A 46 -8.27 11.05 9.49
CA LYS A 46 -8.20 9.63 9.12
C LYS A 46 -7.83 9.45 7.65
N ILE A 47 -8.45 10.22 6.75
CA ILE A 47 -8.12 10.21 5.32
C ILE A 47 -6.65 10.61 5.11
N ALA A 48 -6.18 11.67 5.77
CA ALA A 48 -4.79 12.12 5.66
C ALA A 48 -3.79 11.08 6.18
N THR A 49 -4.07 10.46 7.33
CA THR A 49 -3.24 9.36 7.86
C THR A 49 -3.21 8.18 6.90
N LEU A 50 -4.35 7.79 6.32
CA LEU A 50 -4.39 6.72 5.33
C LEU A 50 -3.59 7.08 4.08
N SER A 51 -3.65 8.32 3.59
CA SER A 51 -2.82 8.77 2.46
C SER A 51 -1.33 8.61 2.76
N LEU A 52 -0.89 9.02 3.95
CA LEU A 52 0.52 8.90 4.35
C LEU A 52 0.96 7.44 4.42
N ASN A 53 0.12 6.57 5.00
CA ASN A 53 0.41 5.15 5.09
C ASN A 53 0.47 4.47 3.73
N ILE A 54 -0.45 4.82 2.82
CA ILE A 54 -0.46 4.34 1.42
C ILE A 54 0.85 4.72 0.74
N SER A 55 1.23 6.00 0.78
CA SER A 55 2.48 6.46 0.15
C SER A 55 3.73 5.80 0.74
N ALA A 56 3.75 5.54 2.05
CA ALA A 56 4.85 4.82 2.67
C ALA A 56 4.94 3.37 2.17
N VAL A 57 3.81 2.66 2.04
CA VAL A 57 3.79 1.28 1.53
C VAL A 57 4.16 1.23 0.04
N GLU A 58 3.65 2.15 -0.78
CA GLU A 58 4.03 2.27 -2.20
C GLU A 58 5.54 2.48 -2.39
N ALA A 59 6.16 3.33 -1.55
CA ALA A 59 7.60 3.54 -1.58
C ALA A 59 8.37 2.25 -1.28
N VAL A 60 7.98 1.51 -0.23
CA VAL A 60 8.62 0.25 0.14
C VAL A 60 8.45 -0.82 -0.95
N ILE A 61 7.27 -0.91 -1.57
CA ILE A 61 7.03 -1.81 -2.70
C ILE A 61 7.95 -1.47 -3.87
N THR A 62 8.05 -0.18 -4.22
CA THR A 62 8.90 0.31 -5.31
C THR A 62 10.37 -0.03 -5.08
N ASP A 63 10.85 0.16 -3.85
CA ASP A 63 12.21 -0.18 -3.46
C ASP A 63 12.46 -1.69 -3.53
N ALA A 64 11.52 -2.50 -3.01
CA ALA A 64 11.62 -3.96 -3.03
C ALA A 64 11.62 -4.54 -4.46
N GLN A 65 10.78 -3.98 -5.35
CA GLN A 65 10.76 -4.35 -6.76
C GLN A 65 12.06 -3.95 -7.47
N SER A 66 12.60 -2.77 -7.18
CA SER A 66 13.86 -2.28 -7.74
C SER A 66 15.06 -3.16 -7.34
N ILE A 67 15.12 -3.60 -6.09
CA ILE A 67 16.15 -4.53 -5.60
C ILE A 67 16.03 -5.89 -6.31
N THR A 68 14.81 -6.40 -6.44
CA THR A 68 14.54 -7.68 -7.11
C THR A 68 14.96 -7.63 -8.58
N GLN A 69 14.67 -6.53 -9.28
CA GLN A 69 15.05 -6.34 -10.67
C GLN A 69 16.58 -6.26 -10.85
N LYS A 70 17.28 -5.48 -10.01
CA LYS A 70 18.75 -5.41 -10.03
C LYS A 70 19.40 -6.77 -9.80
N THR A 71 18.87 -7.55 -8.86
CA THR A 71 19.38 -8.89 -8.55
C THR A 71 19.21 -9.87 -9.73
N ARG A 72 18.12 -9.75 -10.50
CA ARG A 72 17.91 -10.58 -11.71
C ARG A 72 18.91 -10.22 -12.81
N ILE A 73 19.13 -8.94 -13.07
CA ILE A 73 20.06 -8.47 -14.12
C ILE A 73 21.51 -8.90 -13.81
N ALA A 74 21.92 -8.88 -12.54
CA ALA A 74 23.25 -9.33 -12.14
C ALA A 74 23.48 -10.83 -12.37
N LYS A 75 22.43 -11.65 -12.32
CA LYS A 75 22.50 -13.10 -12.46
C LYS A 75 22.50 -13.58 -13.92
N ASP A 76 21.97 -12.78 -14.84
CA ASP A 76 21.97 -13.08 -16.29
C ASP A 76 23.29 -12.66 -16.99
N ASN A 77 24.17 -11.93 -16.29
CA ASN A 77 25.46 -11.44 -16.81
C ASN A 77 26.69 -12.23 -16.31
N ASP A 78 26.48 -13.31 -15.53
CA ASP A 78 27.50 -14.28 -15.08
C ASP A 78 27.36 -15.60 -15.85
#